data_AF-A0A5K7YGX7-F1
#
_entry.id   AF-A0A5K7YGX7-F1
#
_cell.length_a   1.000
_cell.length_b   1.000
_cell.length_c   1.000
_cell.angle_alpha   90.00
_cell.angle_beta   90.00
_cell.angle_gamma   90.00
#
_symmetry.space_group_name_H-M   'P 1'
#
loop_
_entity.id
_entity.type
_entity.pdbx_description
1 polymer ?
#
loop_
_entity_poly.entity_id
_entity_poly.type
_entity_poly.pdbx_seq_one_letter_code
_entity_poly.pdbx_strand_id
1 'polypeptide(L)'
;MNFKVLGDKLGLDEDEYRELVSLFLDTGRADYALLKTAFSAGDARQVARRAHTINGAAGNMGIVNVHELAKRIERAAAENQLDSVSADVETLRELFDDIAGCVHA
;
A
#
# COMPACT_ATOMS: atom_id res chain seq x y z
N MET A 1 -15.27 2.15 -0.52
CA MET A 1 -14.53 3.07 0.37
C MET A 1 -15.40 4.29 0.62
N ASN A 2 -15.45 4.86 1.83
CA ASN A 2 -16.18 6.12 2.08
C ASN A 2 -15.17 7.24 2.24
N PHE A 3 -14.89 7.98 1.17
CA PHE A 3 -13.86 9.02 1.12
C PHE A 3 -14.17 10.17 2.07
N LYS A 4 -15.44 10.60 2.16
CA LYS A 4 -15.85 11.64 3.10
C LYS A 4 -15.50 11.31 4.56
N VAL A 5 -15.87 10.12 5.04
CA VAL A 5 -15.59 9.71 6.44
C VAL A 5 -14.08 9.60 6.71
N LEU A 6 -13.29 9.23 5.71
CA LEU A 6 -11.84 9.14 5.85
C LEU A 6 -11.17 10.52 5.79
N GLY A 7 -11.64 11.41 4.92
CA GLY A 7 -11.25 12.81 4.85
C GLY A 7 -11.54 13.54 6.16
N ASP A 8 -12.75 13.39 6.71
CA ASP A 8 -13.16 14.02 7.97
C ASP A 8 -12.21 13.66 9.13
N LYS A 9 -11.69 12.41 9.17
CA LYS A 9 -10.72 11.97 10.19
C LYS A 9 -9.35 12.65 10.07
N LEU A 10 -9.02 13.15 8.88
CA LEU A 10 -7.79 13.87 8.58
C LEU A 10 -8.01 15.39 8.55
N GLY A 11 -9.24 15.86 8.79
CA GLY A 11 -9.61 17.27 8.70
C GLY A 11 -9.67 17.80 7.27
N LEU A 12 -9.94 16.92 6.31
CA LEU A 12 -10.03 17.21 4.87
C LEU A 12 -11.45 17.00 4.38
N ASP A 13 -11.86 17.73 3.35
CA ASP A 13 -13.09 17.39 2.64
C ASP A 13 -12.91 16.17 1.72
N GLU A 14 -14.00 15.74 1.08
CA GLU A 14 -13.98 14.55 0.23
C GLU A 14 -13.08 14.72 -1.00
N ASP A 15 -13.06 15.91 -1.60
CA ASP A 15 -12.29 16.17 -2.83
C ASP A 15 -10.80 16.26 -2.52
N GLU A 16 -10.43 16.98 -1.46
CA GLU A 16 -9.05 17.03 -0.95
C GLU A 16 -8.51 15.64 -0.60
N TYR A 17 -9.33 14.81 0.06
CA TYR A 17 -8.93 13.45 0.39
C TYR A 17 -8.78 12.58 -0.87
N ARG A 18 -9.67 12.70 -1.86
CA ARG A 18 -9.56 11.99 -3.14
C ARG A 18 -8.27 12.35 -3.89
N GLU A 19 -7.88 13.63 -3.90
CA GLU A 19 -6.61 14.07 -4.48
C GLU A 19 -5.41 13.43 -3.77
N LEU A 20 -5.41 13.40 -2.45
CA LEU A 20 -4.34 12.74 -1.68
C LEU A 20 -4.27 11.25 -1.94
N VAL A 21 -5.42 10.57 -2.01
CA VAL A 21 -5.45 9.14 -2.36
C VAL A 21 -4.91 8.93 -3.77
N SER A 22 -5.22 9.80 -4.73
CA SER A 22 -4.65 9.72 -6.08
C SER A 22 -3.13 9.83 -6.06
N LEU A 23 -2.57 10.78 -5.32
CA LEU A 23 -1.11 10.93 -5.17
C LEU A 23 -0.46 9.71 -4.51
N PHE A 24 -1.14 9.13 -3.52
CA PHE A 24 -0.71 7.88 -2.93
C PHE A 24 -0.74 6.70 -3.91
N LEU A 25 -1.76 6.60 -4.77
CA LEU A 25 -1.82 5.54 -5.77
C LEU A 25 -0.63 5.62 -6.72
N ASP A 26 -0.25 6.83 -7.16
CA ASP A 26 0.89 7.03 -8.05
C ASP A 26 2.22 6.60 -7.39
N THR A 27 2.48 7.12 -6.20
CA THR A 27 3.70 6.82 -5.45
C THR A 27 3.75 5.37 -4.96
N GLY A 28 2.63 4.86 -4.45
CA GLY A 28 2.46 3.50 -3.98
C GLY A 28 2.61 2.46 -5.08
N ARG A 29 2.12 2.73 -6.31
CA ARG A 29 2.33 1.84 -7.47
C ARG A 29 3.80 1.77 -7.88
N ALA A 30 4.53 2.89 -7.81
CA ALA A 30 5.96 2.89 -8.08
C ALA A 30 6.74 2.06 -7.03
N ASP A 31 6.42 2.22 -5.74
CA ASP A 31 7.02 1.39 -4.69
C ASP A 31 6.61 -0.07 -4.80
N TYR A 32 5.38 -0.37 -5.20
CA TYR A 32 4.91 -1.72 -5.47
C TYR A 32 5.70 -2.40 -6.59
N ALA A 33 5.94 -1.70 -7.72
CA ALA A 33 6.72 -2.25 -8.82
C ALA A 33 8.15 -2.62 -8.39
N LEU A 34 8.78 -1.77 -7.57
CA LEU A 34 10.09 -2.03 -6.97
C LEU A 34 10.04 -3.20 -5.97
N LEU A 35 9.00 -3.26 -5.14
CA LEU A 35 8.76 -4.37 -4.21
C LEU A 35 8.63 -5.69 -4.96
N LYS A 36 7.83 -5.73 -6.03
CA LYS A 36 7.61 -6.93 -6.84
C LYS A 36 8.89 -7.39 -7.52
N THR A 37 9.69 -6.46 -8.04
CA THR A 37 10.99 -6.77 -8.64
C THR A 37 11.95 -7.37 -7.61
N ALA A 38 12.04 -6.77 -6.41
CA ALA A 38 12.86 -7.29 -5.32
C ALA A 38 12.39 -8.67 -4.84
N PHE A 39 11.07 -8.87 -4.77
CA PHE A 39 10.46 -10.14 -4.40
C PHE A 39 10.84 -11.25 -5.37
N SER A 40 10.73 -11.00 -6.68
CA SER A 40 11.13 -11.96 -7.72
C SER A 40 12.64 -12.24 -7.73
N ALA A 41 13.46 -11.30 -7.24
CA ALA A 41 14.91 -11.48 -7.09
C ALA A 41 15.32 -12.13 -5.76
N GLY A 42 14.38 -12.39 -4.85
CA GLY A 42 14.68 -12.90 -3.50
C GLY A 42 15.36 -11.88 -2.56
N ASP A 43 15.33 -10.59 -2.90
CA ASP A 43 15.96 -9.53 -2.10
C ASP A 43 15.02 -9.10 -0.96
N ALA A 44 15.04 -9.87 0.13
CA ALA A 44 14.18 -9.63 1.28
C ALA A 44 14.40 -8.26 1.93
N ARG A 45 15.63 -7.73 1.88
CA ARG A 45 15.94 -6.40 2.44
C ARG A 45 15.22 -5.31 1.65
N GLN A 46 15.24 -5.37 0.32
CA GLN A 46 14.55 -4.40 -0.51
C GLN A 46 13.02 -4.56 -0.45
N VAL A 47 12.51 -5.80 -0.35
CA VAL A 47 11.07 -6.03 -0.11
C VAL A 47 10.64 -5.37 1.19
N ALA A 48 11.34 -5.61 2.30
CA ALA A 48 11.03 -5.00 3.59
C ALA A 48 11.02 -3.47 3.51
N ARG A 49 12.03 -2.88 2.85
CA ARG A 49 12.13 -1.43 2.69
C ARG A 49 10.97 -0.83 1.90
N ARG A 50 10.56 -1.45 0.78
CA ARG A 50 9.45 -0.94 -0.03
C ARG A 50 8.11 -1.14 0.66
N ALA A 51 7.93 -2.29 1.32
CA ALA A 51 6.75 -2.56 2.13
C ALA A 51 6.61 -1.53 3.28
N HIS A 52 7.71 -1.16 3.94
CA HIS A 52 7.73 -0.12 4.96
C HIS A 52 7.25 1.24 4.44
N THR A 53 7.71 1.65 3.25
CA THR A 53 7.27 2.91 2.63
C THR A 53 5.77 2.91 2.33
N ILE A 54 5.26 1.83 1.73
CA ILE A 54 3.81 1.68 1.44
C ILE A 54 3.00 1.66 2.74
N ASN A 55 3.47 0.92 3.74
CA ASN A 55 2.86 0.81 5.07
C ASN A 55 2.70 2.18 5.73
N GLY A 56 3.77 2.99 5.78
CA GLY A 56 3.76 4.32 6.36
C GLY A 56 2.81 5.29 5.63
N ALA A 57 2.85 5.29 4.30
CA ALA A 57 1.95 6.12 3.50
C ALA A 57 0.49 5.75 3.74
N ALA A 58 0.13 4.45 3.62
CA ALA A 58 -1.22 3.97 3.85
C ALA A 58 -1.73 4.24 5.27
N GLY A 59 -0.86 4.09 6.27
CA GLY A 59 -1.18 4.39 7.67
C GLY A 59 -1.54 5.87 7.89
N ASN A 60 -0.76 6.77 7.30
CA ASN A 60 -1.01 8.22 7.40
C ASN A 60 -2.34 8.65 6.77
N MET A 61 -2.84 7.93 5.78
CA MET A 61 -4.13 8.23 5.13
C MET A 61 -5.30 7.41 5.67
N GLY A 62 -5.07 6.55 6.68
CA GLY A 62 -6.11 5.69 7.23
C GLY A 62 -6.59 4.57 6.30
N ILE A 63 -5.78 4.18 5.30
CA ILE A 63 -6.07 3.08 4.37
C ILE A 63 -5.67 1.75 5.03
N VAL A 64 -6.48 1.31 5.99
CA VAL A 64 -6.16 0.23 6.94
C VAL A 64 -5.83 -1.09 6.26
N ASN A 65 -6.55 -1.46 5.20
CA ASN A 65 -6.32 -2.71 4.47
C ASN A 65 -4.94 -2.74 3.81
N VAL A 66 -4.50 -1.65 3.17
CA VAL A 66 -3.16 -1.56 2.58
C VAL A 66 -2.09 -1.50 3.68
N HIS A 67 -2.34 -0.73 4.75
CA HIS A 67 -1.44 -0.60 5.89
C HIS A 67 -1.09 -1.96 6.51
N GLU A 68 -2.11 -2.75 6.89
CA GLU A 68 -1.89 -4.05 7.55
C GLU A 68 -1.22 -5.08 6.64
N LEU A 69 -1.60 -5.11 5.35
CA LEU A 69 -1.00 -6.03 4.38
C LEU A 69 0.48 -5.69 4.12
N ALA A 70 0.78 -4.41 3.89
CA ALA A 70 2.15 -3.94 3.69
C ALA A 70 3.02 -4.21 4.94
N LYS A 71 2.48 -4.00 6.14
CA LYS A 71 3.15 -4.33 7.41
C LYS A 71 3.43 -5.82 7.55
N ARG A 72 2.53 -6.69 7.11
CA ARG A 72 2.75 -8.15 7.10
C ARG A 72 3.88 -8.54 6.15
N ILE A 73 3.89 -7.99 4.94
CA ILE A 73 4.96 -8.19 3.96
C ILE A 73 6.30 -7.69 4.51
N GLU A 74 6.32 -6.50 5.10
CA GLU A 74 7.51 -5.91 5.73
C GLU A 74 8.10 -6.84 6.79
N ARG A 75 7.26 -7.32 7.72
CA ARG A 75 7.71 -8.22 8.80
C ARG A 75 8.26 -9.54 8.25
N ALA A 76 7.54 -10.19 7.34
CA ALA A 76 8.00 -11.46 6.77
C ALA A 76 9.32 -11.30 6.01
N ALA A 77 9.47 -10.20 5.26
CA ALA A 77 10.71 -9.90 4.56
C ALA A 77 11.86 -9.57 5.52
N ALA A 78 11.60 -8.86 6.63
CA ALA A 78 12.60 -8.62 7.68
C ALA A 78 13.08 -9.93 8.35
N GLU A 79 12.22 -10.95 8.42
CA GLU A 79 12.52 -12.29 8.91
C GLU A 79 13.05 -13.24 7.81
N ASN A 80 13.26 -12.73 6.59
CA ASN A 80 13.71 -13.49 5.42
C ASN A 80 12.78 -14.65 5.01
N GLN A 81 11.47 -14.48 5.23
CA GLN A 81 10.40 -15.45 4.96
C GLN A 81 9.54 -15.05 3.76
N LEU A 82 10.16 -14.70 2.63
CA LEU A 82 9.44 -14.20 1.44
C LEU A 82 8.39 -15.18 0.90
N ASP A 83 8.64 -16.49 0.99
CA ASP A 83 7.70 -17.51 0.51
C ASP A 83 6.34 -17.44 1.21
N SER A 84 6.32 -16.99 2.47
CA SER A 84 5.10 -16.89 3.30
C SER A 84 4.15 -15.75 2.89
N VAL A 85 4.63 -14.80 2.06
CA VAL A 85 3.89 -13.59 1.67
C VAL A 85 3.71 -13.44 0.16
N SER A 86 3.95 -14.50 -0.62
CA SER A 86 3.74 -14.49 -2.08
C SER A 86 2.32 -14.07 -2.48
N ALA A 87 1.30 -14.62 -1.81
CA ALA A 87 -0.10 -14.25 -2.04
C ALA A 87 -0.40 -12.80 -1.58
N ASP A 88 0.24 -12.35 -0.50
CA ASP A 88 0.05 -10.99 0.02
C ASP A 88 0.58 -9.94 -0.96
N VAL A 89 1.69 -10.21 -1.66
CA VAL A 89 2.23 -9.34 -2.70
C VAL A 89 1.27 -9.19 -3.89
N GLU A 90 0.55 -10.25 -4.28
CA GLU A 90 -0.48 -10.14 -5.32
C GLU A 90 -1.71 -9.39 -4.81
N THR A 91 -2.14 -9.69 -3.58
CA THR A 91 -3.30 -9.04 -2.95
C THR A 91 -3.06 -7.53 -2.81
N LEU A 92 -1.81 -7.11 -2.54
CA LEU A 92 -1.44 -5.70 -2.46
C LEU A 92 -1.69 -4.96 -3.77
N ARG A 93 -1.43 -5.60 -4.92
CA ARG A 93 -1.73 -5.04 -6.24
C ARG A 93 -3.23 -4.84 -6.44
N GLU A 94 -4.01 -5.86 -6.10
CA GLU A 94 -5.47 -5.84 -6.24
C GLU A 94 -6.08 -4.72 -5.40
N LEU A 95 -5.59 -4.51 -4.18
CA LEU A 95 -6.02 -3.39 -3.35
C LEU A 95 -5.72 -2.02 -4.01
N PHE A 96 -4.56 -1.84 -4.65
CA PHE A 96 -4.26 -0.62 -5.39
C PHE A 96 -5.22 -0.42 -6.59
N ASP A 97 -5.58 -1.49 -7.29
CA ASP A 97 -6.50 -1.45 -8.42
C ASP A 97 -7.94 -1.13 -7.97
N ASP A 98 -8.40 -1.73 -6.88
CA ASP A 98 -9.71 -1.47 -6.27
C ASP A 98 -9.85 -0.03 -5.79
N ILE A 99 -8.83 0.50 -5.10
CA ILE A 99 -8.83 1.89 -4.62
C ILE A 99 -8.84 2.85 -5.82
N ALA A 100 -8.03 2.59 -6.84
CA ALA A 100 -8.02 3.41 -8.06
C ALA A 100 -9.40 3.44 -8.74
N GLY A 101 -10.09 2.29 -8.81
CA GLY A 101 -11.45 2.21 -9.33
C GLY A 101 -12.46 3.02 -8.50
N CYS A 102 -12.27 3.12 -7.18
CA CYS A 102 -13.14 3.90 -6.30
C CYS A 102 -12.90 5.41 -6.39
N VAL A 103 -11.65 5.85 -6.59
CA VAL A 103 -11.31 7.29 -6.63
C VAL A 103 -11.93 7.99 -7.83
N HIS A 104 -12.01 7.30 -8.97
CA HIS A 104 -12.58 7.82 -10.21
C HIS A 104 -14.07 7.49 -10.43
N ALA A 105 -14.72 6.86 -9.45
CA ALA A 105 -16.16 6.57 -9.44
C ALA A 105 -16.94 7.66 -8.72
#